data_AF-A0AA43Z925-F1
#
_entry.id   AF-A0AA43Z925-F1
#
_cell.length_a   1.000
_cell.length_b   1.000
_cell.length_c   1.000
_cell.angle_alpha   90.00
_cell.angle_beta   90.00
_cell.angle_gamma   90.00
#
_symmetry.space_group_name_H-M   'P 1'
#
loop_
_entity.id
_entity.type
_entity.pdbx_description
1 polymer ?
#
loop_
_entity_poly.entity_id
_entity_poly.type
_entity_poly.pdbx_seq_one_letter_code
_entity_poly.pdbx_strand_id
1 'polypeptide(L)'
;MKQRQEMVAHYRACFGELCARPEHRPIEPYTRPRRLSFAEPETDATRRLPGRLVLALTSAYALLADWQECRDPSLAELGSWQRYLALPRRTPAEKLIAEVFRILRVFRAAAIQHNGAIEIRDDGLIRASCTYNRCALNLLISQSGLELLAACVAVHLESFDQPYSDAYQELLLGQYYADIVAEIRAFADDDRVLFQFRHKGWFNRHVRLDCDNPRLQLEEDGHYRIDLGKYGENAARHPIDFYISLDGRLYIVPVEALKAGRIAATELARWQARTDAEARLPDAFRLRFAHEKNVVGLPMT
;
A
#
# COMPACT_ATOMS: atom_id res chain seq x y z
N MET A 1 21.31 -1.04 -2.01
CA MET A 1 20.31 -0.57 -1.03
C MET A 1 20.18 0.96 -1.02
N LYS A 2 21.26 1.72 -0.83
CA LYS A 2 21.24 3.20 -0.89
C LYS A 2 20.64 3.78 -2.18
N GLN A 3 21.00 3.22 -3.33
CA GLN A 3 20.49 3.67 -4.64
C GLN A 3 18.97 3.47 -4.79
N ARG A 4 18.39 2.39 -4.23
CA ARG A 4 16.93 2.22 -4.18
C ARG A 4 16.28 3.33 -3.36
N GLN A 5 16.80 3.61 -2.16
CA GLN A 5 16.28 4.67 -1.29
C GLN A 5 16.28 6.02 -2.02
N GLU A 6 17.37 6.34 -2.72
CA GLU A 6 17.49 7.57 -3.52
C GLU A 6 16.47 7.62 -4.66
N MET A 7 16.30 6.52 -5.40
CA MET A 7 15.32 6.42 -6.49
C MET A 7 13.88 6.60 -5.97
N VAL A 8 13.54 5.96 -4.85
CA VAL A 8 12.19 6.07 -4.26
C VAL A 8 11.97 7.46 -3.66
N ALA A 9 12.97 8.05 -3.00
CA ALA A 9 12.92 9.41 -2.51
C ALA A 9 12.71 10.42 -3.66
N HIS A 10 13.41 10.24 -4.78
CA HIS A 10 13.21 11.07 -5.97
C HIS A 10 11.80 10.89 -6.56
N TYR A 11 11.31 9.65 -6.64
CA TYR A 11 9.95 9.37 -7.06
C TYR A 11 8.91 10.07 -6.16
N ARG A 12 9.10 10.03 -4.84
CA ARG A 12 8.27 10.76 -3.87
C ARG A 12 8.38 12.27 -4.02
N ALA A 13 9.54 12.81 -4.33
CA ALA A 13 9.70 14.24 -4.59
C ALA A 13 8.88 14.69 -5.82
N CYS A 14 8.85 13.89 -6.87
CA CYS A 14 8.13 14.20 -8.12
C CYS A 14 6.62 13.91 -8.03
N PHE A 15 6.24 12.84 -7.33
CA PHE A 15 4.88 12.27 -7.37
C PHE A 15 4.22 12.15 -6.01
N GLY A 16 4.84 12.64 -4.93
CA GLY A 16 4.39 12.42 -3.55
C GLY A 16 2.98 12.92 -3.25
N GLU A 17 2.53 14.00 -3.88
CA GLU A 17 1.15 14.47 -3.73
C GLU A 17 0.09 13.52 -4.34
N LEU A 18 0.47 12.65 -5.29
CA LEU A 18 -0.42 11.56 -5.75
C LEU A 18 -0.50 10.43 -4.71
N CYS A 19 0.44 10.38 -3.77
CA CYS A 19 0.52 9.33 -2.76
C CYS A 19 0.03 9.75 -1.37
N ALA A 20 -0.22 11.05 -1.14
CA ALA A 20 -0.48 11.62 0.19
C ALA A 20 -1.90 12.19 0.37
N ARG A 21 -2.72 12.24 -0.68
CA ARG A 21 -4.05 12.85 -0.58
C ARG A 21 -5.05 11.92 0.11
N PRO A 22 -5.91 12.45 1.02
CA PRO A 22 -7.09 11.74 1.48
C PRO A 22 -7.96 11.37 0.29
N GLU A 23 -8.26 10.09 0.15
CA GLU A 23 -9.01 9.59 -1.01
C GLU A 23 -10.51 9.77 -0.80
N HIS A 24 -11.17 10.37 -1.79
CA HIS A 24 -12.62 10.31 -1.91
C HIS A 24 -12.98 9.19 -2.89
N ARG A 25 -13.68 8.16 -2.40
CA ARG A 25 -14.03 6.98 -3.19
C ARG A 25 -15.52 6.72 -3.21
N PRO A 26 -16.07 6.34 -4.38
CA PRO A 26 -17.44 5.87 -4.45
C PRO A 26 -17.52 4.49 -3.79
N ILE A 27 -18.36 4.37 -2.77
CA ILE A 27 -18.73 3.07 -2.21
C ILE A 27 -20.02 2.63 -2.89
N GLU A 28 -20.02 1.43 -3.46
CA GLU A 28 -21.21 0.81 -4.04
C GLU A 28 -21.74 -0.26 -3.07
N PRO A 29 -22.66 0.08 -2.15
CA PRO A 29 -23.24 -0.89 -1.24
C PRO A 29 -24.23 -1.84 -1.94
N TYR A 30 -24.74 -1.46 -3.11
CA TYR A 30 -25.68 -2.23 -3.91
C TYR A 30 -25.60 -1.80 -5.38
N THR A 31 -25.90 -2.73 -6.29
CA THR A 31 -25.94 -2.45 -7.73
C THR A 31 -27.24 -1.72 -8.08
N ARG A 32 -27.20 -0.38 -8.10
CA ARG A 32 -28.28 0.46 -8.64
C ARG A 32 -27.73 1.45 -9.66
N PRO A 33 -28.53 1.84 -10.67
CA PRO A 33 -28.13 2.89 -11.60
C PRO A 33 -27.75 4.17 -10.86
N ARG A 34 -26.69 4.83 -11.32
CA ARG A 34 -26.28 6.14 -10.81
C ARG A 34 -27.46 7.12 -10.96
N ARG A 35 -27.80 7.82 -9.87
CA ARG A 35 -28.87 8.83 -9.85
C ARG A 35 -28.35 10.27 -9.92
N LEU A 36 -27.03 10.45 -9.80
CA LEU A 36 -26.41 11.76 -9.92
C LEU A 36 -26.39 12.16 -11.40
N SER A 37 -26.96 13.33 -11.68
CA SER A 37 -26.78 14.01 -12.96
C SER A 37 -25.52 14.86 -12.91
N PHE A 38 -24.81 14.91 -14.04
CA PHE A 38 -23.62 15.74 -14.22
C PHE A 38 -23.90 16.78 -15.30
N ALA A 39 -23.22 17.91 -15.25
CA ALA A 39 -23.26 18.87 -16.35
C ALA A 39 -22.68 18.24 -17.62
N GLU A 40 -23.21 18.62 -18.78
CA GLU A 40 -22.64 18.23 -20.07
C GLU A 40 -21.17 18.68 -20.14
N PRO A 41 -20.25 17.80 -20.61
CA PRO A 41 -18.87 18.20 -20.81
C PRO A 41 -18.78 19.36 -21.81
N GLU A 42 -17.90 20.32 -21.55
CA GLU A 42 -17.55 21.32 -22.56
C GLU A 42 -17.02 20.61 -23.80
N THR A 43 -17.65 20.87 -24.95
CA THR A 43 -17.59 20.09 -26.19
C THR A 43 -16.18 19.95 -26.80
N ASP A 44 -15.21 20.74 -26.34
CA ASP A 44 -13.86 20.84 -26.89
C ASP A 44 -12.76 20.29 -25.95
N ALA A 45 -13.11 19.92 -24.72
CA ALA A 45 -12.16 19.31 -23.80
C ALA A 45 -12.11 17.79 -24.04
N THR A 46 -11.23 17.34 -24.93
CA THR A 46 -10.82 15.92 -24.89
C THR A 46 -10.31 15.64 -23.47
N ARG A 47 -11.09 14.91 -22.67
CA ARG A 47 -10.72 14.53 -21.31
C ARG A 47 -9.51 13.60 -21.42
N ARG A 48 -8.32 14.15 -21.17
CA ARG A 48 -7.07 13.41 -21.20
C ARG A 48 -6.62 13.11 -19.79
N LEU A 49 -6.06 11.93 -19.60
CA LEU A 49 -5.39 11.60 -18.35
C LEU A 49 -4.21 12.57 -18.18
N PRO A 50 -4.02 13.19 -16.99
CA PRO A 50 -2.89 14.07 -16.77
C PRO A 50 -1.58 13.35 -17.08
N GLY A 51 -0.74 13.92 -17.95
CA GLY A 51 0.53 13.30 -18.37
C GLY A 51 1.45 12.98 -17.19
N ARG A 52 1.36 13.77 -16.12
CA ARG A 52 2.03 13.51 -14.84
C ARG A 52 1.63 12.18 -14.20
N LEU A 53 0.35 11.81 -14.25
CA LEU A 53 -0.12 10.54 -13.69
C LEU A 53 0.35 9.36 -14.55
N VAL A 54 0.34 9.52 -15.89
CA VAL A 54 0.91 8.53 -16.82
C VAL A 54 2.40 8.31 -16.53
N LEU A 55 3.15 9.40 -16.34
CA LEU A 55 4.57 9.34 -15.98
C LEU A 55 4.77 8.65 -14.63
N ALA A 56 4.00 9.00 -13.60
CA ALA A 56 4.08 8.37 -12.29
C ALA A 56 3.88 6.84 -12.37
N LEU A 57 2.86 6.38 -13.09
CA LEU A 57 2.56 4.94 -13.23
C LEU A 57 3.64 4.18 -14.02
N THR A 58 4.15 4.79 -15.10
CA THR A 58 5.21 4.18 -15.90
C THR A 58 6.54 4.14 -15.13
N SER A 59 6.83 5.17 -14.33
CA SER A 59 7.95 5.19 -13.38
C SER A 59 7.76 4.17 -12.25
N ALA A 60 6.55 4.02 -11.70
CA ALA A 60 6.25 3.01 -10.68
C ALA A 60 6.48 1.59 -11.21
N TYR A 61 6.04 1.31 -12.45
CA TYR A 61 6.38 0.05 -13.12
C TYR A 61 7.88 -0.14 -13.23
N ALA A 62 8.62 0.86 -13.73
CA ALA A 62 10.07 0.76 -13.90
C ALA A 62 10.77 0.51 -12.57
N LEU A 63 10.46 1.27 -11.52
CA LEU A 63 11.02 1.08 -10.19
C LEU A 63 10.82 -0.34 -9.66
N LEU A 64 9.61 -0.88 -9.84
CA LEU A 64 9.31 -2.24 -9.39
C LEU A 64 10.05 -3.29 -10.23
N ALA A 65 10.10 -3.09 -11.55
CA ALA A 65 10.79 -3.96 -12.49
C ALA A 65 12.31 -3.98 -12.26
N ASP A 66 12.93 -2.81 -12.09
CA ASP A 66 14.35 -2.64 -11.82
C ASP A 66 14.73 -3.22 -10.46
N TRP A 67 13.86 -3.05 -9.45
CA TRP A 67 14.05 -3.69 -8.15
C TRP A 67 14.03 -5.21 -8.23
N GLN A 68 13.11 -5.78 -9.02
CA GLN A 68 13.04 -7.22 -9.24
C GLN A 68 14.28 -7.73 -9.97
N GLU A 69 14.71 -7.03 -11.02
CA GLU A 69 15.93 -7.35 -11.78
C GLU A 69 17.20 -7.25 -10.92
N CYS A 70 17.28 -6.28 -10.02
CA CYS A 70 18.37 -6.17 -9.06
C CYS A 70 18.44 -7.39 -8.12
N ARG A 71 17.30 -8.00 -7.77
CA ARG A 71 17.24 -9.21 -6.93
C ARG A 71 17.46 -10.49 -7.71
N ASP A 72 17.08 -10.51 -8.98
CA ASP A 72 17.24 -11.63 -9.90
C ASP A 72 17.60 -11.13 -11.30
N PRO A 73 18.90 -11.07 -11.64
CA PRO A 73 19.37 -10.55 -12.92
C PRO A 73 18.84 -11.33 -14.13
N SER A 74 18.39 -12.58 -13.97
CA SER A 74 17.82 -13.36 -15.07
C SER A 74 16.53 -12.75 -15.64
N LEU A 75 15.85 -11.90 -14.85
CA LEU A 75 14.65 -11.19 -15.27
C LEU A 75 14.93 -10.12 -16.35
N ALA A 76 16.17 -9.67 -16.51
CA ALA A 76 16.59 -8.69 -17.52
C ALA A 76 16.32 -9.18 -18.95
N GLU A 77 16.49 -10.48 -19.18
CA GLU A 77 16.39 -11.12 -20.50
C GLU A 77 14.95 -11.49 -20.87
N LEU A 78 14.01 -11.39 -19.92
CA LEU A 78 12.63 -11.83 -20.09
C LEU A 78 11.73 -10.74 -20.65
N GLY A 79 10.84 -11.15 -21.56
CA GLY A 79 9.70 -10.34 -21.97
C GLY A 79 8.78 -10.00 -20.78
N SER A 80 8.00 -8.93 -20.91
CA SER A 80 7.20 -8.37 -19.81
C SER A 80 6.24 -9.38 -19.14
N TRP A 81 5.66 -10.31 -19.92
CA TRP A 81 4.80 -11.37 -19.39
C TRP A 81 5.59 -12.47 -18.67
N GLN A 82 6.69 -12.93 -19.27
CA GLN A 82 7.59 -13.91 -18.66
C GLN A 82 8.18 -13.37 -17.35
N ARG A 83 8.50 -12.09 -17.30
CA ARG A 83 8.94 -11.40 -16.07
C ARG A 83 7.87 -11.48 -14.98
N TYR A 84 6.60 -11.21 -15.32
CA TYR A 84 5.49 -11.39 -14.37
C TYR A 84 5.38 -12.84 -13.86
N LEU A 85 5.50 -13.84 -14.75
CA LEU A 85 5.44 -15.25 -14.35
C LEU A 85 6.61 -15.65 -13.43
N ALA A 86 7.79 -15.08 -13.65
CA ALA A 86 8.99 -15.34 -12.87
C ALA A 86 9.04 -14.61 -11.50
N LEU A 87 8.10 -13.70 -11.21
CA LEU A 87 8.09 -12.97 -9.94
C LEU A 87 7.98 -13.92 -8.73
N PRO A 88 8.69 -13.61 -7.63
CA PRO A 88 8.58 -14.39 -6.40
C PRO A 88 7.15 -14.33 -5.86
N ARG A 89 6.69 -15.46 -5.30
CA ARG A 89 5.33 -15.64 -4.73
C ARG A 89 5.38 -16.45 -3.43
N ARG A 90 6.49 -16.37 -2.69
CA ARG A 90 6.73 -17.15 -1.47
C ARG A 90 5.96 -16.57 -0.29
N THR A 91 5.93 -15.24 -0.18
CA THR A 91 5.19 -14.54 0.88
C THR A 91 3.86 -13.95 0.37
N PRO A 92 2.89 -13.67 1.25
CA PRO A 92 1.67 -12.96 0.87
C PRO A 92 1.94 -11.57 0.25
N ALA A 93 2.89 -10.81 0.82
CA ALA A 93 3.30 -9.52 0.28
C ALA A 93 3.84 -9.63 -1.16
N GLU A 94 4.65 -10.65 -1.44
CA GLU A 94 5.16 -10.90 -2.79
C GLU A 94 4.02 -11.21 -3.79
N LYS A 95 3.02 -12.00 -3.38
CA LYS A 95 1.86 -12.30 -4.22
C LYS A 95 1.03 -11.04 -4.55
N LEU A 96 0.81 -10.18 -3.56
CA LEU A 96 0.11 -8.91 -3.74
C LEU A 96 0.85 -8.01 -4.74
N ILE A 97 2.16 -7.87 -4.57
CA ILE A 97 2.99 -7.04 -5.44
C ILE A 97 3.12 -7.61 -6.85
N ALA A 98 3.07 -8.93 -7.02
CA ALA A 98 3.02 -9.55 -8.34
C ALA A 98 1.74 -9.17 -9.11
N GLU A 99 0.57 -9.11 -8.46
CA GLU A 99 -0.67 -8.64 -9.10
C GLU A 99 -0.64 -7.12 -9.35
N VAL A 100 -0.07 -6.32 -8.44
CA VAL A 100 0.15 -4.87 -8.68
C VAL A 100 1.04 -4.66 -9.91
N PHE A 101 2.13 -5.43 -10.04
CA PHE A 101 3.00 -5.41 -11.21
C PHE A 101 2.22 -5.76 -12.49
N ARG A 102 1.36 -6.77 -12.43
CA ARG A 102 0.52 -7.20 -13.55
C ARG A 102 -0.43 -6.08 -14.02
N ILE A 103 -1.05 -5.36 -13.09
CA ILE A 103 -1.92 -4.22 -13.40
C ILE A 103 -1.12 -3.08 -14.05
N LEU A 104 0.02 -2.72 -13.45
CA LEU A 104 0.92 -1.68 -13.99
C LEU A 104 1.45 -2.04 -15.38
N ARG A 105 1.70 -3.33 -15.63
CA ARG A 105 2.14 -3.83 -16.94
C ARG A 105 1.10 -3.56 -18.02
N VAL A 106 -0.18 -3.82 -17.75
CA VAL A 106 -1.29 -3.54 -18.68
C VAL A 106 -1.37 -2.04 -18.96
N PHE A 107 -1.34 -1.22 -17.92
CA PHE A 107 -1.36 0.24 -18.07
C PHE A 107 -0.17 0.76 -18.89
N ARG A 108 1.05 0.30 -18.59
CA ARG A 108 2.25 0.69 -19.31
C ARG A 108 2.21 0.28 -20.78
N ALA A 109 1.69 -0.91 -21.09
CA ALA A 109 1.51 -1.34 -22.47
C ALA A 109 0.61 -0.37 -23.24
N ALA A 110 -0.54 0.00 -22.67
CA ALA A 110 -1.44 0.99 -23.25
C ALA A 110 -0.79 2.38 -23.41
N ALA A 111 0.08 2.78 -22.49
CA ALA A 111 0.72 4.10 -22.52
C ALA A 111 1.86 4.25 -23.54
N ILE A 112 2.56 3.16 -23.88
CA ILE A 112 3.83 3.22 -24.62
C ILE A 112 3.76 2.52 -25.98
N GLN A 113 2.93 1.49 -26.12
CA GLN A 113 2.85 0.75 -27.39
C GLN A 113 2.14 1.59 -28.46
N HIS A 114 2.58 1.44 -29.70
CA HIS A 114 2.03 2.18 -30.85
C HIS A 114 0.52 1.96 -31.06
N ASN A 115 0.01 0.81 -30.62
CA ASN A 115 -1.40 0.44 -30.68
C ASN A 115 -2.07 0.46 -29.30
N GLY A 116 -1.44 1.10 -28.31
CA GLY A 116 -2.00 1.36 -27.00
C GLY A 116 -2.88 2.61 -27.02
N ALA A 117 -3.94 2.61 -26.20
CA ALA A 117 -4.84 3.74 -26.04
C ALA A 117 -5.19 3.93 -24.56
N ILE A 118 -5.25 5.20 -24.12
CA ILE A 118 -5.74 5.60 -22.80
C ILE A 118 -6.83 6.63 -23.01
N GLU A 119 -8.06 6.29 -22.61
CA GLU A 119 -9.26 7.10 -22.84
C GLU A 119 -9.99 7.31 -21.51
N ILE A 120 -10.48 8.53 -21.28
CA ILE A 120 -11.43 8.81 -20.19
C ILE A 120 -12.84 8.71 -20.77
N ARG A 121 -13.63 7.79 -20.24
CA ARG A 121 -15.03 7.58 -20.62
C ARG A 121 -15.93 8.66 -20.01
N ASP A 122 -17.15 8.77 -20.53
CA ASP A 122 -18.15 9.75 -20.05
C ASP A 122 -18.49 9.56 -18.57
N ASP A 123 -18.45 8.32 -18.07
CA ASP A 123 -18.68 7.94 -16.68
C ASP A 123 -17.50 8.25 -15.72
N GLY A 124 -16.42 8.82 -16.27
CA GLY A 124 -15.18 9.21 -15.58
C GLY A 124 -14.17 8.08 -15.41
N LEU A 125 -14.47 6.86 -15.88
CA LEU A 125 -13.53 5.74 -15.82
C LEU A 125 -12.46 5.87 -16.89
N ILE A 126 -11.24 5.48 -16.53
CA ILE A 126 -10.10 5.44 -17.43
C ILE A 126 -9.99 4.03 -18.00
N ARG A 127 -10.05 3.94 -19.32
CA ARG A 127 -9.78 2.72 -20.07
C ARG A 127 -8.36 2.78 -20.62
N ALA A 128 -7.54 1.82 -20.23
CA ALA A 128 -6.23 1.57 -20.82
C ALA A 128 -6.31 0.24 -21.59
N SER A 129 -6.12 0.28 -22.90
CA SER A 129 -6.20 -0.89 -23.76
C SER A 129 -5.00 -0.99 -24.70
N CYS A 130 -4.63 -2.23 -25.06
CA CYS A 130 -3.53 -2.51 -25.97
C CYS A 130 -3.69 -3.93 -26.52
N THR A 131 -3.34 -4.15 -27.79
CA THR A 131 -3.17 -5.51 -28.31
C THR A 131 -1.69 -5.83 -28.32
N TYR A 132 -1.23 -6.71 -27.43
CA TYR A 132 0.19 -7.05 -27.33
C TYR A 132 0.40 -8.54 -27.56
N ASN A 133 1.25 -8.91 -28.52
CA ASN A 133 1.54 -10.30 -28.88
C ASN A 133 0.29 -11.19 -29.08
N ARG A 134 -0.75 -10.65 -29.76
CA ARG A 134 -2.05 -11.31 -30.00
C ARG A 134 -2.93 -11.49 -28.76
N CYS A 135 -2.56 -10.93 -27.60
CA CYS A 135 -3.40 -10.86 -26.41
C CYS A 135 -4.05 -9.47 -26.30
N ALA A 136 -5.34 -9.42 -26.02
CA ALA A 136 -6.03 -8.19 -25.71
C ALA A 136 -5.80 -7.82 -24.23
N LEU A 137 -5.16 -6.68 -23.99
CA LEU A 137 -4.96 -6.11 -22.68
C LEU A 137 -5.99 -5.01 -22.47
N ASN A 138 -6.68 -5.04 -21.33
CA ASN A 138 -7.67 -4.03 -20.98
C ASN A 138 -7.70 -3.80 -19.47
N LEU A 139 -7.70 -2.55 -19.07
CA LEU A 139 -7.89 -2.09 -17.70
C LEU A 139 -8.91 -0.96 -17.72
N LEU A 140 -10.02 -1.15 -17.03
CA LEU A 140 -11.01 -0.11 -16.78
C LEU A 140 -10.99 0.21 -15.28
N ILE A 141 -10.52 1.39 -14.92
CA ILE A 141 -10.22 1.78 -13.53
C ILE A 141 -10.53 3.26 -13.29
N SER A 142 -10.80 3.65 -12.04
CA SER A 142 -10.87 5.07 -11.68
C SER A 142 -9.49 5.74 -11.61
N GLN A 143 -9.46 7.08 -11.56
CA GLN A 143 -8.21 7.82 -11.30
C GLN A 143 -7.63 7.49 -9.93
N SER A 144 -8.47 7.37 -8.89
CA SER A 144 -8.05 6.98 -7.54
C SER A 144 -7.36 5.62 -7.55
N GLY A 145 -7.84 4.66 -8.34
CA GLY A 145 -7.20 3.35 -8.51
C GLY A 145 -5.79 3.43 -9.10
N LEU A 146 -5.56 4.36 -10.02
CA LEU A 146 -4.24 4.62 -10.58
C LEU A 146 -3.29 5.28 -9.57
N GLU A 147 -3.77 6.29 -8.84
CA GLU A 147 -3.00 6.94 -7.76
C GLU A 147 -2.61 5.94 -6.66
N LEU A 148 -3.52 5.01 -6.33
CA LEU A 148 -3.26 3.89 -5.41
C LEU A 148 -2.16 2.95 -5.90
N LEU A 149 -2.11 2.62 -7.19
CA LEU A 149 -1.03 1.79 -7.75
C LEU A 149 0.33 2.48 -7.57
N ALA A 150 0.39 3.77 -7.90
CA ALA A 150 1.59 4.59 -7.74
C ALA A 150 2.05 4.66 -6.27
N ALA A 151 1.11 4.85 -5.33
CA ALA A 151 1.40 4.90 -3.90
C ALA A 151 1.85 3.53 -3.34
N CYS A 152 1.17 2.45 -3.74
CA CYS A 152 1.44 1.09 -3.29
C CYS A 152 2.89 0.66 -3.63
N VAL A 153 3.37 0.97 -4.83
CA VAL A 153 4.77 0.69 -5.22
C VAL A 153 5.76 1.43 -4.32
N ALA A 154 5.54 2.73 -4.10
CA ALA A 154 6.44 3.51 -3.25
C ALA A 154 6.48 2.96 -1.81
N VAL A 155 5.31 2.67 -1.23
CA VAL A 155 5.19 2.05 0.10
C VAL A 155 5.91 0.70 0.16
N HIS A 156 5.73 -0.16 -0.85
CA HIS A 156 6.40 -1.44 -0.88
C HIS A 156 7.92 -1.29 -0.90
N LEU A 157 8.47 -0.42 -1.74
CA LEU A 157 9.91 -0.26 -1.86
C LEU A 157 10.54 0.41 -0.63
N GLU A 158 9.82 1.32 0.04
CA GLU A 158 10.22 1.92 1.33
C GLU A 158 10.17 0.91 2.49
N SER A 159 9.27 -0.07 2.43
CA SER A 159 9.02 -1.01 3.53
C SER A 159 10.25 -1.79 3.99
N PHE A 160 11.22 -1.98 3.10
CA PHE A 160 12.46 -2.70 3.38
C PHE A 160 13.44 -1.91 4.26
N ASP A 161 13.26 -0.59 4.36
CA ASP A 161 14.08 0.30 5.19
C ASP A 161 13.35 0.72 6.47
N GLN A 162 12.16 0.17 6.71
CA GLN A 162 11.32 0.49 7.86
C GLN A 162 11.33 -0.63 8.91
N PRO A 163 11.14 -0.30 10.20
CA PRO A 163 11.19 -1.26 11.28
C PRO A 163 9.95 -2.17 11.37
N TYR A 164 8.94 -1.95 10.53
CA TYR A 164 7.69 -2.72 10.59
C TYR A 164 7.89 -4.19 10.18
N SER A 165 7.17 -5.09 10.85
CA SER A 165 7.25 -6.53 10.61
C SER A 165 6.64 -6.95 9.26
N ASP A 166 6.92 -8.19 8.84
CA ASP A 166 6.29 -8.78 7.65
C ASP A 166 4.75 -8.84 7.77
N ALA A 167 4.22 -9.08 8.97
CA ALA A 167 2.78 -9.12 9.21
C ALA A 167 2.14 -7.73 9.04
N TYR A 168 2.83 -6.68 9.50
CA TYR A 168 2.38 -5.30 9.29
C TYR A 168 2.35 -4.95 7.81
N GLN A 169 3.43 -5.27 7.08
CA GLN A 169 3.51 -5.01 5.65
C GLN A 169 2.48 -5.81 4.85
N GLU A 170 2.19 -7.05 5.26
CA GLU A 170 1.11 -7.84 4.67
C GLU A 170 -0.26 -7.15 4.83
N LEU A 171 -0.60 -6.63 6.02
CA LEU A 171 -1.86 -5.92 6.23
C LEU A 171 -1.93 -4.63 5.41
N LEU A 172 -0.87 -3.83 5.44
CA LEU A 172 -0.80 -2.56 4.73
C LEU A 172 -0.96 -2.76 3.21
N LEU A 173 -0.18 -3.67 2.61
CA LEU A 173 -0.24 -3.97 1.19
C LEU A 173 -1.55 -4.68 0.82
N GLY A 174 -2.08 -5.51 1.72
CA GLY A 174 -3.38 -6.14 1.55
C GLY A 174 -4.51 -5.12 1.44
N GLN A 175 -4.49 -4.09 2.29
CA GLN A 175 -5.45 -2.98 2.19
C GLN A 175 -5.27 -2.18 0.90
N TYR A 176 -4.03 -1.82 0.52
CA TYR A 176 -3.78 -1.15 -0.77
C TYR A 176 -4.35 -1.95 -1.94
N TYR A 177 -4.10 -3.27 -1.97
CA TYR A 177 -4.59 -4.12 -3.05
C TYR A 177 -6.12 -4.22 -3.07
N ALA A 178 -6.76 -4.38 -1.90
CA ALA A 178 -8.22 -4.39 -1.79
C ALA A 178 -8.83 -3.09 -2.31
N ASP A 179 -8.21 -1.95 -1.99
CA ASP A 179 -8.64 -0.64 -2.48
C ASP A 179 -8.44 -0.51 -3.99
N ILE A 180 -7.31 -0.96 -4.53
CA ILE A 180 -7.05 -0.96 -5.99
C ILE A 180 -8.10 -1.79 -6.72
N VAL A 181 -8.38 -3.02 -6.25
CA VAL A 181 -9.37 -3.91 -6.86
C VAL A 181 -10.77 -3.28 -6.81
N ALA A 182 -11.12 -2.61 -5.71
CA ALA A 182 -12.39 -1.90 -5.59
C ALA A 182 -12.55 -0.73 -6.58
N GLU A 183 -11.45 -0.21 -7.14
CA GLU A 183 -11.45 0.82 -8.18
C GLU A 183 -11.44 0.26 -9.61
N ILE A 184 -11.16 -1.03 -9.78
CA ILE A 184 -11.15 -1.71 -11.08
C ILE A 184 -12.56 -2.19 -11.42
N ARG A 185 -13.05 -1.81 -12.60
CA ARG A 185 -14.37 -2.20 -13.13
C ARG A 185 -14.28 -3.31 -14.16
N ALA A 186 -13.18 -3.39 -14.90
CA ALA A 186 -12.88 -4.51 -15.78
C ALA A 186 -11.37 -4.68 -15.91
N PHE A 187 -10.93 -5.92 -16.02
CA PHE A 187 -9.53 -6.27 -16.24
C PHE A 187 -9.46 -7.47 -17.19
N ALA A 188 -8.63 -7.37 -18.23
CA ALA A 188 -8.33 -8.46 -19.14
C ALA A 188 -6.84 -8.49 -19.45
N ASP A 189 -6.26 -9.67 -19.29
CA ASP A 189 -4.87 -9.95 -19.57
C ASP A 189 -4.72 -11.45 -19.80
N ASP A 190 -4.82 -11.85 -21.07
CA ASP A 190 -4.74 -13.25 -21.53
C ASP A 190 -5.83 -14.16 -20.93
N ASP A 191 -7.10 -13.72 -21.00
CA ASP A 191 -8.30 -14.38 -20.45
C ASP A 191 -8.26 -14.70 -18.94
N ARG A 192 -7.29 -14.15 -18.22
CA ARG A 192 -7.13 -14.35 -16.78
C ARG A 192 -7.64 -13.15 -16.01
N VAL A 193 -8.54 -13.39 -15.07
CA VAL A 193 -8.96 -12.39 -14.09
C VAL A 193 -7.83 -12.04 -13.10
N LEU A 194 -7.94 -10.91 -12.41
CA LEU A 194 -7.07 -10.59 -11.28
C LEU A 194 -7.30 -11.56 -10.14
N PHE A 195 -6.22 -11.95 -9.46
CA PHE A 195 -6.34 -12.83 -8.32
C PHE A 195 -7.06 -12.14 -7.16
N GLN A 196 -8.02 -12.82 -6.54
CA GLN A 196 -8.73 -12.33 -5.36
C GLN A 196 -8.11 -12.96 -4.12
N PHE A 197 -7.38 -12.18 -3.33
CA PHE A 197 -6.81 -12.66 -2.07
C PHE A 197 -7.86 -12.62 -0.96
N ARG A 198 -7.81 -13.61 -0.06
CA ARG A 198 -8.60 -13.57 1.18
C ARG A 198 -8.11 -12.40 2.03
N HIS A 199 -8.97 -11.43 2.30
CA HIS A 199 -8.66 -10.31 3.18
C HIS A 199 -8.51 -10.80 4.62
N LYS A 200 -7.35 -10.58 5.24
CA LYS A 200 -7.06 -11.04 6.62
C LYS A 200 -7.70 -10.13 7.68
N GLY A 201 -7.96 -8.88 7.33
CA GLY A 201 -8.55 -7.89 8.21
C GLY A 201 -8.49 -6.51 7.56
N TRP A 202 -9.36 -5.61 8.00
CA TRP A 202 -9.30 -4.20 7.61
C TRP A 202 -8.11 -3.52 8.27
N PHE A 203 -7.45 -2.64 7.54
CA PHE A 203 -6.32 -1.88 8.06
C PHE A 203 -6.49 -0.42 7.63
N ASN A 204 -6.47 0.52 8.56
CA ASN A 204 -6.55 1.93 8.19
C ASN A 204 -5.15 2.45 7.83
N ARG A 205 -4.91 2.67 6.54
CA ARG A 205 -3.63 3.17 6.02
C ARG A 205 -3.56 4.69 5.84
N HIS A 206 -4.67 5.42 6.02
CA HIS A 206 -4.77 6.85 5.71
C HIS A 206 -4.20 7.72 6.82
N VAL A 207 -4.46 7.33 8.06
CA VAL A 207 -3.97 7.98 9.27
C VAL A 207 -3.50 6.87 10.19
N ARG A 208 -2.35 7.06 10.83
CA ARG A 208 -1.87 6.21 11.93
C ARG A 208 -1.55 7.11 13.12
N LEU A 209 -1.91 6.66 14.31
CA LEU A 209 -1.52 7.28 15.57
C LEU A 209 -0.46 6.39 16.21
N ASP A 210 0.56 6.96 16.84
CA ASP A 210 1.59 6.17 17.50
C ASP A 210 1.42 6.18 19.02
N CYS A 211 1.67 5.04 19.67
CA CYS A 211 1.70 4.90 21.12
C CYS A 211 2.96 4.13 21.54
N ASP A 212 3.90 4.80 22.22
CA ASP A 212 5.22 4.27 22.60
C ASP A 212 5.33 3.69 24.01
N ASN A 213 4.31 3.88 24.85
CA ASN A 213 4.28 3.32 26.19
C ASN A 213 2.90 2.73 26.55
N PRO A 214 2.41 1.73 25.79
CA PRO A 214 1.16 1.06 26.12
C PRO A 214 1.30 0.25 27.42
N ARG A 215 0.27 0.27 28.26
CA ARG A 215 0.20 -0.63 29.41
C ARG A 215 -0.12 -2.04 28.93
N LEU A 216 0.77 -2.98 29.23
CA LEU A 216 0.67 -4.39 28.85
C LEU A 216 0.49 -5.27 30.08
N GLN A 217 -0.45 -6.20 30.05
CA GLN A 217 -0.68 -7.19 31.12
C GLN A 217 -0.75 -8.59 30.50
N LEU A 218 0.01 -9.53 31.07
CA LEU A 218 -0.10 -10.95 30.71
C LEU A 218 -1.26 -11.56 31.50
N GLU A 219 -2.22 -12.15 30.80
CA GLU A 219 -3.36 -12.84 31.38
C GLU A 219 -3.07 -14.36 31.50
N GLU A 220 -3.79 -15.04 32.40
CA GLU A 220 -3.56 -16.46 32.74
C GLU A 220 -3.73 -17.41 31.55
N ASP A 221 -4.50 -17.01 30.53
CA ASP A 221 -4.77 -17.82 29.33
C ASP A 221 -3.74 -17.60 28.21
N GLY A 222 -2.61 -16.94 28.50
CA GLY A 222 -1.51 -16.73 27.56
C GLY A 222 -1.73 -15.60 26.55
N HIS A 223 -2.67 -14.70 26.83
CA HIS A 223 -2.87 -13.47 26.06
C HIS A 223 -2.20 -12.28 26.73
N TYR A 224 -1.69 -11.38 25.92
CA TYR A 224 -1.36 -10.04 26.36
C TYR A 224 -2.56 -9.13 26.14
N ARG A 225 -2.93 -8.40 27.19
CA ARG A 225 -3.91 -7.31 27.13
C ARG A 225 -3.21 -5.97 27.07
N ILE A 226 -3.59 -5.18 26.09
CA ILE A 226 -3.18 -3.78 25.93
C ILE A 226 -4.31 -2.90 26.43
N ASP A 227 -4.00 -1.96 27.32
CA ASP A 227 -4.95 -0.93 27.74
C ASP A 227 -5.19 0.04 26.57
N LEU A 228 -6.36 -0.08 25.96
CA LEU A 228 -6.76 0.74 24.81
C LEU A 228 -7.15 2.17 25.21
N GLY A 229 -7.37 2.43 26.50
CA GLY A 229 -7.92 3.68 27.00
C GLY A 229 -9.22 4.10 26.29
N LYS A 230 -9.48 5.40 26.24
CA LYS A 230 -10.69 5.97 25.61
C LYS A 230 -10.70 5.86 24.07
N TYR A 231 -9.52 5.74 23.45
CA TYR A 231 -9.39 5.89 22.00
C TYR A 231 -9.31 4.55 21.27
N GLY A 232 -8.66 3.52 21.84
CA GLY A 232 -8.34 2.30 21.11
C GLY A 232 -9.51 1.34 20.86
N GLU A 233 -10.69 1.54 21.47
CA GLU A 233 -11.84 0.65 21.25
C GLU A 233 -12.43 0.73 19.83
N ASN A 234 -12.23 1.86 19.13
CA ASN A 234 -12.70 2.05 17.76
C ASN A 234 -11.50 2.24 16.82
N ALA A 235 -10.93 1.12 16.38
CA ALA A 235 -9.80 1.07 15.45
C ALA A 235 -10.04 1.84 14.14
N ALA A 236 -11.30 1.89 13.65
CA ALA A 236 -11.62 2.63 12.42
C ALA A 236 -11.44 4.15 12.61
N ARG A 237 -11.77 4.66 13.80
CA ARG A 237 -11.64 6.08 14.15
C ARG A 237 -10.25 6.44 14.67
N HIS A 238 -9.63 5.53 15.42
CA HIS A 238 -8.35 5.71 16.08
C HIS A 238 -7.41 4.55 15.73
N PRO A 239 -6.83 4.58 14.52
CA PRO A 239 -5.91 3.56 14.05
C PRO A 239 -4.53 3.70 14.71
N ILE A 240 -4.38 3.12 15.90
CA ILE A 240 -3.18 3.24 16.73
C ILE A 240 -2.20 2.12 16.42
N ASP A 241 -0.92 2.46 16.25
CA ASP A 241 0.22 1.56 16.26
C ASP A 241 0.83 1.57 17.67
N PHE A 242 0.76 0.43 18.35
CA PHE A 242 1.34 0.23 19.67
C PHE A 242 2.78 -0.29 19.54
N TYR A 243 3.73 0.49 20.04
CA TYR A 243 5.15 0.16 20.09
C TYR A 243 5.42 -0.44 21.48
N ILE A 244 5.59 -1.75 21.52
CA ILE A 244 5.67 -2.53 22.75
C ILE A 244 7.10 -3.03 22.92
N SER A 245 7.78 -2.60 23.98
CA SER A 245 9.07 -3.14 24.39
C SER A 245 8.86 -4.25 25.40
N LEU A 246 9.22 -5.49 25.05
CA LEU A 246 9.07 -6.66 25.90
C LEU A 246 10.29 -7.59 25.72
N ASP A 247 10.91 -7.97 26.83
CA ASP A 247 12.08 -8.87 26.86
C ASP A 247 13.22 -8.44 25.92
N GLY A 248 13.50 -7.14 25.86
CA GLY A 248 14.54 -6.57 24.99
C GLY A 248 14.21 -6.63 23.50
N ARG A 249 12.95 -6.90 23.12
CA ARG A 249 12.45 -6.87 21.74
C ARG A 249 11.41 -5.78 21.58
N LEU A 250 11.33 -5.22 20.38
CA LEU A 250 10.31 -4.28 19.98
C LEU A 250 9.26 -4.99 19.12
N TYR A 251 7.99 -4.76 19.44
CA TYR A 251 6.85 -5.18 18.63
C TYR A 251 6.07 -3.94 18.21
N ILE A 252 5.64 -3.90 16.96
CA ILE A 252 4.79 -2.82 16.45
C ILE A 252 3.45 -3.45 16.06
N VAL A 253 2.45 -3.27 16.92
CA VAL A 253 1.15 -3.93 16.81
C VAL A 253 0.09 -2.91 16.46
N PRO A 254 -0.51 -2.98 15.26
CA PRO A 254 -1.64 -2.12 14.91
C PRO A 254 -2.87 -2.55 15.72
N VAL A 255 -3.70 -1.60 16.13
CA VAL A 255 -4.93 -1.87 16.89
C VAL A 255 -5.86 -2.84 16.15
N GLU A 256 -5.83 -2.86 14.82
CA GLU A 256 -6.59 -3.78 13.98
C GLU A 256 -6.19 -5.26 14.13
N ALA A 257 -4.99 -5.53 14.66
CA ALA A 257 -4.53 -6.88 14.98
C ALA A 257 -5.10 -7.40 16.32
N LEU A 258 -5.65 -6.52 17.15
CA LEU A 258 -6.13 -6.87 18.49
C LEU A 258 -7.59 -7.33 18.44
N LYS A 259 -7.92 -8.31 19.30
CA LYS A 259 -9.30 -8.73 19.54
C LYS A 259 -9.71 -8.25 20.93
N ALA A 260 -10.55 -7.22 20.98
CA ALA A 260 -10.95 -6.57 22.24
C ALA A 260 -9.75 -6.16 23.11
N GLY A 261 -8.70 -5.60 22.48
CA GLY A 261 -7.47 -5.19 23.16
C GLY A 261 -6.52 -6.34 23.53
N ARG A 262 -6.81 -7.56 23.10
CA ARG A 262 -6.02 -8.75 23.41
C ARG A 262 -5.29 -9.29 22.18
N ILE A 263 -4.11 -9.85 22.42
CA ILE A 263 -3.33 -10.58 21.41
C ILE A 263 -2.70 -11.82 22.05
N ALA A 264 -2.75 -12.97 21.39
CA ALA A 264 -2.12 -14.18 21.89
C ALA A 264 -0.59 -14.03 21.88
N ALA A 265 0.12 -14.57 22.89
CA ALA A 265 1.58 -14.50 22.93
C ALA A 265 2.25 -15.11 21.67
N THR A 266 1.65 -16.18 21.12
CA THR A 266 2.09 -16.81 19.87
C THR A 266 1.87 -15.94 18.64
N GLU A 267 0.84 -15.09 18.64
CA GLU A 267 0.56 -14.14 17.57
C GLU A 267 1.44 -12.89 17.66
N LEU A 268 1.77 -12.43 18.88
CA LEU A 268 2.63 -11.27 19.12
C LEU A 268 3.98 -11.39 18.40
N ALA A 269 4.56 -12.60 18.36
CA ALA A 269 5.83 -12.87 17.68
C ALA A 269 5.85 -12.45 16.20
N ARG A 270 4.71 -12.47 15.51
CA ARG A 270 4.59 -12.06 14.09
C ARG A 270 4.71 -10.55 13.90
N TRP A 271 4.52 -9.78 14.96
CA TRP A 271 4.57 -8.32 14.99
C TRP A 271 5.93 -7.78 15.44
N GLN A 272 6.92 -8.66 15.63
CA GLN A 272 8.26 -8.25 16.00
C GLN A 272 8.85 -7.32 14.93
N ALA A 273 9.32 -6.16 15.39
CA ALA A 273 9.89 -5.13 14.54
C ALA A 273 11.22 -5.61 13.93
N ARG A 274 11.45 -5.24 12.67
CA ARG A 274 12.73 -5.39 11.96
C ARG A 274 13.71 -4.34 12.46
N THR A 275 14.24 -4.57 13.66
CA THR A 275 15.20 -3.70 14.32
C THR A 275 16.53 -4.43 14.46
N ASP A 276 17.60 -3.66 14.61
CA ASP A 276 18.90 -4.21 14.99
C ASP A 276 18.83 -4.85 16.39
N ALA A 277 19.86 -5.61 16.79
CA ALA A 277 19.86 -6.46 17.98
C ALA A 277 19.44 -5.79 19.31
N GLU A 278 19.42 -4.45 19.37
CA GLU A 278 19.04 -3.67 20.56
C GLU A 278 17.59 -3.16 20.55
N ALA A 279 16.72 -3.63 19.64
CA ALA A 279 15.31 -3.23 19.56
C ALA A 279 15.07 -1.71 19.40
N ARG A 280 16.05 -1.00 18.85
CA ARG A 280 16.01 0.45 18.66
C ARG A 280 15.31 0.82 17.37
N LEU A 281 14.49 1.88 17.43
CA LEU A 281 13.91 2.50 16.24
C LEU A 281 14.97 3.31 15.47
N PRO A 282 14.85 3.45 14.13
CA PRO A 282 15.67 4.35 13.35
C PRO A 282 15.52 5.81 13.80
N ASP A 283 16.58 6.61 13.63
CA ASP A 283 16.60 8.03 14.04
C ASP A 283 15.45 8.86 13.46
N ALA A 284 14.96 8.50 12.27
CA ALA A 284 13.80 9.14 11.64
C ALA A 284 12.52 9.12 12.51
N PHE A 285 12.42 8.21 13.48
CA PHE A 285 11.28 8.09 14.39
C PHE A 285 11.42 8.98 15.64
N ARG A 286 12.58 9.57 15.90
CA ARG A 286 12.83 10.34 17.13
C ARG A 286 11.84 11.48 17.34
N LEU A 287 11.48 12.18 16.26
CA LEU A 287 10.52 13.29 16.32
C LEU A 287 9.07 12.83 16.54
N ARG A 288 8.73 11.59 16.20
CA ARG A 288 7.37 11.03 16.43
C ARG A 288 7.10 10.80 17.91
N PHE A 289 8.15 10.57 18.69
CA PHE A 289 8.10 10.22 20.11
C PHE A 289 8.90 11.19 20.99
N ALA A 290 9.09 12.42 20.52
CA ALA A 290 9.82 13.42 21.28
C ALA A 290 8.98 13.82 22.51
N HIS A 291 9.36 13.33 23.68
CA HIS A 291 8.85 13.80 24.96
C HIS A 291 9.85 14.75 25.59
N GLU A 292 9.34 15.78 26.27
CA GLU A 292 10.19 16.60 27.13
C GLU A 292 10.80 15.71 28.21
N LYS A 293 12.13 15.69 28.32
CA LYS A 293 12.77 15.03 29.46
C LYS A 293 12.39 15.83 30.69
N ASN A 294 11.55 15.27 31.55
CA ASN A 294 11.28 15.83 32.87
C ASN A 294 12.62 15.99 33.61
N VAL A 295 13.12 17.23 33.67
CA VAL A 295 14.28 17.58 34.48
C VAL A 295 13.78 17.69 35.91
N VAL A 296 14.20 16.74 36.75
CA VAL A 296 13.85 16.73 38.18
C VAL A 296 14.25 18.08 38.79
N GLY A 297 13.27 18.86 39.23
CA GLY A 297 13.48 20.15 39.90
C GLY A 297 13.03 21.41 39.14
N LEU A 298 12.55 21.30 37.89
CA LEU A 298 11.85 22.40 37.24
C LEU A 298 10.35 22.33 37.56
N PRO A 299 9.70 23.44 37.94
CA PRO A 299 8.25 23.46 38.15
C PRO A 299 7.55 23.15 36.82
N MET A 300 6.67 22.14 36.83
CA MET A 300 5.78 21.90 35.69
C MET A 300 4.84 23.10 35.56
N THR A 301 4.88 23.78 34.41
CA THR A 301 3.84 24.74 34.00
C THR A 301 2.67 24.03 33.36
#